data_AF-A0A520I165-F1
#
_entry.id   AF-A0A520I165-F1
#
_cell.length_a   1.000
_cell.length_b   1.000
_cell.length_c   1.000
_cell.angle_alpha   90.00
_cell.angle_beta   90.00
_cell.angle_gamma   90.00
#
_symmetry.space_group_name_H-M   'P 1'
#
loop_
_entity.id
_entity.type
_entity.pdbx_description
1 polymer ?
#
loop_
_entity_poly.entity_id
_entity_poly.type
_entity_poly.pdbx_seq_one_letter_code
_entity_poly.pdbx_strand_id
1 'polypeptide(L)' 'MTTTHDSDHNFRPDEEERDYLLRRAEDHRQLAEKSEDASSRSIHLRMTRLYEEQAAAAPLVVMD' A
#
# COMPACT_ATOMS: atom_id res chain seq x y z
N MET A 1 1.53 -32.17 14.33
CA MET A 1 0.30 -31.88 13.57
C MET A 1 0.67 -30.94 12.45
N THR A 2 0.99 -31.49 11.29
CA THR A 2 1.30 -30.73 10.07
C THR A 2 -0.01 -30.40 9.39
N THR A 3 -0.55 -29.21 9.64
CA THR A 3 -1.70 -28.73 8.90
C THR A 3 -1.19 -28.24 7.55
N THR A 4 -1.32 -29.11 6.55
CA THR A 4 -1.24 -28.77 5.13
C THR A 4 -2.24 -27.65 4.87
N HIS A 5 -1.76 -26.43 4.68
CA HIS A 5 -2.60 -25.35 4.17
C HIS A 5 -2.64 -25.53 2.65
N ASP A 6 -3.60 -26.36 2.24
CA ASP A 6 -4.20 -26.33 0.93
C ASP A 6 -4.83 -24.95 0.77
N SER A 7 -4.23 -24.10 -0.03
CA SER A 7 -4.86 -22.89 -0.52
C SER A 7 -4.29 -22.63 -1.91
N ASP A 8 -5.11 -23.04 -2.87
CA ASP A 8 -5.24 -22.45 -4.19
C ASP A 8 -5.26 -20.91 -4.07
N HIS A 9 -4.07 -20.33 -3.95
CA HIS A 9 -3.86 -18.91 -3.92
C HIS A 9 -2.91 -18.62 -5.07
N ASN A 10 -3.50 -18.52 -6.27
CA ASN A 10 -2.98 -17.67 -7.33
C ASN A 10 -3.07 -16.18 -6.91
N PHE A 11 -2.66 -15.88 -5.67
CA PHE A 11 -2.43 -14.57 -5.11
C PHE A 11 -1.21 -14.05 -5.86
N ARG A 12 -1.41 -13.06 -6.73
CA ARG A 12 -0.27 -12.34 -7.30
C ARG A 12 0.22 -11.42 -6.19
N PRO A 13 1.37 -11.69 -5.56
CA PRO A 13 1.88 -10.87 -4.46
C PRO A 13 1.92 -9.38 -4.82
N ASP A 14 2.11 -9.06 -6.12
CA ASP A 14 2.18 -7.70 -6.64
C ASP A 14 0.83 -6.94 -6.60
N GLU A 15 -0.32 -7.63 -6.67
CA GLU A 15 -1.64 -6.98 -6.65
C GLU A 15 -2.07 -6.60 -5.22
N GLU A 16 -1.92 -7.52 -4.26
CA GLU A 16 -2.20 -7.21 -2.86
C GLU A 16 -1.22 -6.21 -2.27
N GLU A 17 0.04 -6.28 -2.68
CA GLU A 17 1.03 -5.28 -2.28
C GLU A 17 0.63 -3.91 -2.82
N ARG A 18 0.25 -3.80 -4.09
CA ARG A 18 -0.27 -2.55 -4.66
C ARG A 18 -1.48 -2.03 -3.90
N ASP A 19 -2.46 -2.87 -3.62
CA ASP A 19 -3.68 -2.47 -2.90
C ASP A 19 -3.39 -2.08 -1.44
N TYR A 20 -2.45 -2.76 -0.79
CA TYR A 20 -1.94 -2.38 0.52
C TYR A 20 -1.29 -0.99 0.48
N LEU A 21 -0.41 -0.74 -0.49
CA LEU A 21 0.28 0.54 -0.65
C LEU A 21 -0.73 1.67 -0.88
N LEU A 22 -1.72 1.48 -1.75
CA LEU A 22 -2.78 2.46 -2.00
C LEU A 22 -3.63 2.74 -0.75
N ARG A 23 -3.98 1.70 0.02
CA ARG A 23 -4.71 1.89 1.29
C ARG A 23 -3.89 2.71 2.29
N ARG A 24 -2.58 2.45 2.39
CA ARG A 24 -1.69 3.21 3.29
C ARG A 24 -1.49 4.65 2.84
N ALA A 25 -1.45 4.91 1.53
CA ALA A 25 -1.42 6.27 1.00
C ALA A 25 -2.66 7.06 1.43
N GLU A 26 -3.84 6.43 1.36
CA GLU A 26 -5.11 7.00 1.78
C GLU A 26 -5.17 7.29 3.28
N ASP A 27 -4.75 6.33 4.12
CA ASP A 27 -4.67 6.54 5.56
C ASP A 27 -3.86 7.80 5.90
N HIS A 28 -2.71 7.96 5.24
CA HIS A 28 -1.85 9.13 5.44
C HIS A 28 -2.47 10.42 4.91
N ARG A 29 -3.21 10.40 3.80
CA ARG A 29 -3.94 11.56 3.30
C ARG A 29 -4.97 12.04 4.33
N GLN A 30 -5.76 11.12 4.87
CA GLN A 30 -6.74 11.46 5.91
C GLN A 30 -6.09 11.97 7.20
N LEU A 31 -4.94 11.43 7.58
CA LEU A 31 -4.18 11.92 8.75
C LEU A 31 -3.62 13.32 8.51
N ALA A 32 -3.15 13.63 7.28
CA ALA A 32 -2.69 14.97 6.92
C ALA A 32 -3.82 16.01 7.01
N GLU A 33 -5.02 15.66 6.53
CA GLU A 33 -6.20 16.52 6.59
C GLU A 33 -6.64 16.83 8.02
N LYS A 34 -6.53 15.86 8.92
CA LYS A 34 -6.91 15.98 10.34
C LYS A 34 -5.82 16.60 11.22
N SER A 35 -4.58 16.65 10.74
CA SER A 35 -3.45 17.14 11.54
C SER A 35 -3.49 18.67 11.63
N GLU A 36 -3.45 19.21 12.84
CA GLU A 36 -3.33 20.65 13.09
C GLU A 36 -1.86 21.11 13.04
N ASP A 37 -0.92 20.21 13.34
CA ASP A 37 0.52 20.49 13.29
C ASP A 37 1.05 20.45 11.85
N ALA A 38 1.68 21.54 11.41
CA ALA A 38 2.23 21.68 10.07
C ALA A 38 3.34 20.66 9.78
N SER A 39 4.14 20.30 10.79
CA SER A 39 5.25 19.35 10.62
C SER A 39 4.70 17.94 10.40
N SER A 40 3.78 17.49 11.26
CA SER A 40 3.04 16.24 11.14
C SER A 40 2.31 16.13 9.79
N ARG A 41 1.59 17.19 9.37
CA ARG A 41 0.94 17.24 8.06
C ARG A 41 1.93 17.01 6.91
N SER A 42 3.09 17.67 6.95
CA SER A 42 4.11 17.53 5.91
C SER A 42 4.67 16.10 5.81
N ILE A 43 4.82 15.42 6.95
CA ILE A 43 5.27 14.03 7.02
C ILE A 43 4.22 13.11 6.40
N HIS A 44 2.96 13.26 6.78
CA HIS A 44 1.87 12.46 6.23
C HIS A 44 1.72 12.63 4.71
N LEU A 45 1.78 13.86 4.21
CA LEU A 45 1.77 14.12 2.76
C LEU A 45 2.95 13.49 2.03
N ARG A 46 4.14 13.49 2.64
CA ARG A 46 5.31 12.81 2.08
C ARG A 46 5.10 11.29 2.01
N MET A 47 4.53 10.70 3.06
CA MET A 47 4.25 9.27 3.11
C MET A 47 3.20 8.87 2.07
N THR A 48 2.14 9.66 1.88
CA THR A 48 1.15 9.45 0.81
C THR A 48 1.83 9.32 -0.54
N ARG A 49 2.67 10.29 -0.92
CA ARG A 49 3.41 10.28 -2.20
C ARG A 49 4.31 9.07 -2.34
N LEU A 50 5.06 8.71 -1.29
CA LEU A 50 5.95 7.55 -1.32
C LEU A 50 5.19 6.23 -1.56
N TYR A 51 4.01 6.08 -0.96
CA TYR A 51 3.19 4.89 -1.15
C TYR A 51 2.52 4.85 -2.53
N GLU A 52 2.07 5.99 -3.05
CA GLU A 52 1.55 6.10 -4.43
C GLU A 52 2.63 5.80 -5.48
N GLU A 53 3.84 6.34 -5.30
CA GLU A 53 4.99 6.09 -6.18
C GLU A 53 5.38 4.60 -6.19
N GLN A 54 5.39 3.96 -5.01
CA GLN A 54 5.64 2.52 -4.91
C GLN A 54 4.53 1.69 -5.55
N ALA A 55 3.26 2.05 -5.34
CA ALA A 55 2.13 1.37 -5.96
C ALA A 55 2.15 1.48 -7.49
N ALA A 56 2.60 2.62 -8.03
CA ALA A 56 2.78 2.82 -9.46
C ALA A 56 3.98 2.07 -10.05
N ALA A 57 5.02 1.84 -9.23
CA ALA A 57 6.21 1.08 -9.60
C ALA A 57 6.04 -0.45 -9.43
N ALA A 58 5.05 -0.90 -8.66
CA ALA A 58 4.73 -2.31 -8.49
C ALA A 58 4.38 -2.91 -9.86
N PRO A 59 5.15 -3.89 -10.38
CA PRO A 59 4.93 -4.41 -11.71
C PRO A 59 3.56 -5.07 -11.78
N LEU A 60 2.72 -4.62 -12.70
CA LEU A 60 1.61 -5.42 -13.20
C LEU A 60 2.25 -6.60 -13.94
N VAL A 61 2.59 -7.68 -13.24
CA VAL A 61 3.10 -8.89 -13.87
C VAL A 61 1.96 -9.48 -14.70
N VAL A 62 1.89 -9.04 -15.95
CA VAL A 62 1.20 -9.74 -17.02
C VAL A 62 2.06 -10.97 -17.31
N MET A 63 1.63 -12.12 -16.78
CA MET A 63 2.16 -13.40 -17.24
C MET A 63 1.74 -13.57 -18.71
N ASP A 64 2.72 -13.75 -19.60
CA ASP A 64 2.53 -14.32 -20.94
C ASP A 64 1.99 -15.76 -20.87
#